data_AF-A0A924J1I6-F1
#
_entry.id   AF-A0A924J1I6-F1
#
_cell.length_a   1.000
_cell.length_b   1.000
_cell.length_c   1.000
_cell.angle_alpha   90.00
_cell.angle_beta   90.00
_cell.angle_gamma   90.00
#
_symmetry.space_group_name_H-M   'P 1'
#
loop_
_entity.id
_entity.type
_entity.pdbx_description
1 polymer ?
#
loop_
_entity_poly.entity_id
_entity_poly.type
_entity_poly.pdbx_seq_one_letter_code
_entity_poly.pdbx_strand_id
1 'polypeptide(L)'
;MRADPQGKASHELETYLIPNLLAVPADRRPSVDVYGTDYPTPDGTAARDYLHVVDLGDAHLAALQAVQPGQDDIVNLGTGAGYFVQEVLDACREVTGHLVSRVVSDLTAWFWDNGVCLLLPRYRCVEVMSRS
;
A
#
# COMPACT_ATOMS: atom_id res chain seq x y z
N MET A 1 -3.32 19.53 0.33
CA MET A 1 -3.85 19.12 -0.99
C MET A 1 -4.19 20.39 -1.77
N ARG A 2 -3.35 20.81 -2.72
CA ARG A 2 -3.69 21.90 -3.64
C ARG A 2 -4.06 21.25 -4.97
N ALA A 3 -5.28 21.51 -5.44
CA ALA A 3 -5.69 21.12 -6.78
C ALA A 3 -5.05 22.05 -7.81
N ASP A 4 -4.57 21.50 -8.92
CA ASP A 4 -4.28 22.27 -10.14
C ASP A 4 -5.57 23.03 -10.55
N PRO A 5 -5.50 24.29 -11.00
CA PRO A 5 -6.65 25.00 -11.60
C PRO A 5 -7.38 24.21 -12.71
N GLN A 6 -6.79 23.15 -13.28
CA GLN A 6 -7.42 22.23 -14.24
C GLN A 6 -8.12 21.01 -13.60
N GLY A 7 -8.19 20.93 -12.26
CA GLY A 7 -8.83 19.83 -11.53
C GLY A 7 -8.02 18.54 -11.46
N LYS A 8 -6.77 18.54 -11.90
CA LYS A 8 -5.84 17.43 -11.69
C LYS A 8 -5.27 17.51 -10.28
N ALA A 9 -5.30 16.39 -9.55
CA ALA A 9 -4.44 16.28 -8.38
C ALA A 9 -2.99 16.36 -8.88
N SER A 10 -2.26 17.42 -8.51
CA SER A 10 -0.84 17.50 -8.85
C SER A 10 -0.09 16.50 -7.97
N HIS A 11 0.25 15.34 -8.54
CA HIS A 11 1.12 14.31 -7.94
C HIS A 11 2.60 14.63 -8.16
N GLU A 12 2.98 15.92 -8.09
CA GLU A 12 4.37 16.36 -8.25
C GLU A 12 5.33 15.65 -7.26
N LEU A 13 4.80 15.20 -6.11
CA LEU A 13 5.50 14.38 -5.13
C LEU A 13 4.66 13.13 -4.83
N GLU A 14 4.89 12.06 -5.59
CA GLU A 14 4.28 10.76 -5.37
C GLU A 14 5.12 9.93 -4.40
N THR A 15 4.54 9.52 -3.27
CA THR A 15 5.25 8.81 -2.20
C THR A 15 4.88 7.33 -2.13
N TYR A 16 3.81 6.89 -2.81
CA TYR A 16 3.38 5.49 -2.77
C TYR A 16 4.23 4.61 -3.70
N LEU A 17 4.43 3.35 -3.29
CA LEU A 17 5.29 2.41 -4.02
C LEU A 17 4.79 2.11 -5.44
N ILE A 18 3.54 1.63 -5.57
CA ILE A 18 3.01 1.10 -6.83
C ILE A 18 2.99 2.18 -7.94
N PRO A 19 2.50 3.42 -7.69
CA PRO A 19 2.58 4.47 -8.70
C PRO A 19 4.02 4.80 -9.11
N ASN A 20 4.96 4.81 -8.16
CA ASN A 20 6.37 5.06 -8.44
C ASN A 20 7.02 3.94 -9.25
N LEU A 21 6.66 2.68 -8.99
CA LEU A 21 7.07 1.54 -9.80
C LEU A 21 6.56 1.66 -11.24
N LEU A 22 5.28 2.00 -11.43
CA LEU A 22 4.65 2.12 -12.74
C LEU A 22 5.08 3.38 -13.51
N ALA A 23 5.67 4.36 -12.83
CA ALA A 23 6.19 5.55 -13.47
C ALA A 23 7.52 5.30 -14.23
N VAL A 24 8.25 4.23 -13.91
CA VAL A 24 9.44 3.80 -14.66
C VAL A 24 9.09 3.30 -16.07
N PRO A 25 8.21 2.30 -16.26
CA PRO A 25 7.81 1.86 -17.60
C PRO A 25 7.02 2.92 -18.37
N ALA A 26 6.47 3.93 -17.69
CA ALA A 26 5.84 5.08 -18.33
C ALA A 26 6.83 6.20 -18.73
N ASP A 27 8.14 5.96 -18.62
CA ASP A 27 9.22 6.94 -18.89
C ASP A 27 9.10 8.26 -18.10
N ARG A 28 8.38 8.24 -16.97
CA ARG A 28 8.22 9.41 -16.08
C ARG A 28 9.32 9.51 -15.04
N ARG A 29 10.09 8.43 -14.82
CA ARG A 29 11.26 8.42 -13.93
C ARG A 29 12.21 7.27 -14.29
N PRO A 30 13.53 7.44 -14.09
CA PRO A 30 14.52 6.46 -14.54
C PRO A 30 14.61 5.21 -13.65
N SER A 31 14.21 5.32 -12.39
CA SER A 31 14.24 4.22 -11.41
C SER A 31 13.28 4.47 -10.25
N VAL A 32 13.05 3.41 -9.47
CA VAL A 32 12.38 3.44 -8.18
C VAL A 32 13.41 3.39 -7.05
N ASP A 33 13.21 4.20 -6.02
CA ASP A 33 13.97 4.09 -4.77
C ASP A 33 13.33 3.02 -3.89
N VAL A 34 14.13 2.09 -3.38
CA VAL A 34 13.70 1.17 -2.33
C VAL A 34 14.55 1.39 -1.09
N TYR A 35 13.84 1.54 0.01
CA TYR A 35 14.39 1.97 1.28
C TYR A 35 14.48 0.79 2.23
N GLY A 36 15.69 0.51 2.71
CA GLY A 36 16.00 -0.65 3.53
C GLY A 36 16.08 -1.96 2.74
N THR A 37 17.12 -2.73 3.04
CA THR A 37 17.37 -4.09 2.50
C THR A 37 17.81 -5.06 3.60
N ASP A 38 17.66 -4.63 4.85
CA ASP A 38 18.13 -5.25 6.07
C ASP A 38 16.98 -5.50 7.06
N TYR A 39 15.73 -5.48 6.58
CA TYR A 39 14.59 -5.89 7.38
C TYR A 39 14.70 -7.38 7.75
N PRO A 40 14.15 -7.82 8.90
CA PRO A 40 14.10 -9.24 9.29
C PRO A 40 13.02 -10.00 8.49
N THR A 41 13.01 -9.82 7.17
CA THR A 41 12.14 -10.49 6.20
C THR A 41 12.99 -11.39 5.31
N PRO A 42 12.41 -12.42 4.67
CA PRO A 42 13.16 -13.37 3.83
C PRO A 42 13.97 -12.72 2.71
N ASP A 43 13.50 -11.61 2.16
CA ASP A 43 14.13 -10.88 1.05
C ASP A 43 14.82 -9.57 1.49
N GLY A 44 14.83 -9.30 2.80
CA GLY A 44 15.38 -8.08 3.39
C GLY A 44 14.58 -6.80 3.13
N THR A 45 13.48 -6.85 2.38
CA THR A 45 12.65 -5.68 2.09
C THR A 45 11.41 -5.61 2.98
N ALA A 46 10.85 -4.41 3.13
CA ALA A 46 9.67 -4.21 3.96
C ALA A 46 8.46 -5.02 3.44
N ALA A 47 7.69 -5.62 4.36
CA ALA A 47 6.40 -6.25 4.03
C ALA A 47 5.24 -5.26 4.27
N ARG A 48 4.31 -5.12 3.32
CA ARG A 48 3.07 -4.33 3.43
C ARG A 48 1.85 -5.15 2.99
N ASP A 49 0.68 -4.87 3.56
CA ASP A 49 -0.61 -5.39 3.08
C ASP A 49 -1.17 -4.42 2.01
N TYR A 50 -1.32 -4.89 0.77
CA TYR A 50 -1.80 -4.09 -0.37
C TYR A 50 -3.26 -4.43 -0.64
N LEU A 51 -4.16 -3.49 -0.35
CA LEU A 51 -5.59 -3.61 -0.64
C LEU A 51 -5.93 -2.92 -1.97
N HIS A 52 -6.74 -3.55 -2.81
CA HIS A 52 -7.21 -2.93 -4.04
C HIS A 52 -8.18 -1.78 -3.71
N VAL A 53 -8.05 -0.65 -4.41
CA VAL A 53 -8.84 0.56 -4.11
C VAL A 53 -10.35 0.36 -4.30
N VAL A 54 -10.75 -0.56 -5.18
CA VAL A 54 -12.17 -0.90 -5.37
C VAL A 54 -12.71 -1.65 -4.16
N ASP A 55 -11.97 -2.62 -3.62
CA ASP A 55 -12.37 -3.37 -2.42
C ASP A 55 -12.49 -2.44 -1.21
N LEU A 56 -11.61 -1.43 -1.12
CA LEU A 56 -11.72 -0.38 -0.11
C LEU A 56 -13.04 0.40 -0.28
N GLY A 57 -13.43 0.75 -1.50
CA GLY A 57 -14.70 1.41 -1.79
C GLY A 57 -15.91 0.56 -1.39
N ASP A 58 -15.90 -0.73 -1.75
CA ASP A 58 -16.96 -1.68 -1.42
C ASP A 58 -17.09 -1.86 0.10
N ALA A 59 -15.96 -1.92 0.81
CA ALA A 59 -15.94 -1.99 2.28
C ALA A 59 -16.56 -0.74 2.93
N HIS A 60 -16.31 0.45 2.39
CA HIS A 60 -16.96 1.67 2.88
C HIS A 60 -18.46 1.67 2.63
N LEU A 61 -18.90 1.20 1.46
CA LEU A 61 -20.33 1.08 1.15
C LEU A 61 -21.02 0.08 2.10
N ALA A 62 -20.39 -1.06 2.37
CA ALA A 62 -20.88 -2.04 3.33
C ALA A 62 -20.95 -1.44 4.76
N ALA A 63 -19.94 -0.69 5.17
CA ALA A 63 -19.94 -0.01 6.47
C ALA A 63 -21.08 1.00 6.61
N LEU A 64 -21.37 1.77 5.55
CA LEU A 64 -22.50 2.71 5.53
C LEU A 64 -23.86 2.00 5.65
N GLN A 65 -23.99 0.78 5.12
CA GLN A 65 -25.22 -0.01 5.23
C GLN A 65 -25.36 -0.68 6.61
N ALA A 66 -24.24 -0.98 7.25
CA ALA A 66 -24.20 -1.66 8.55
C ALA A 66 -24.32 -0.70 9.75
N VAL A 67 -24.08 0.60 9.56
CA VAL A 67 -24.08 1.58 10.67
C VAL A 67 -25.46 1.66 11.34
N GLN A 68 -25.46 1.68 12.68
CA GLN A 68 -26.67 1.83 13.49
C GLN A 68 -26.52 3.02 14.44
N PRO A 69 -27.58 3.82 14.66
CA PRO A 69 -27.53 4.92 15.62
C PRO A 69 -27.11 4.43 17.02
N GLY A 70 -26.06 5.04 17.57
CA GLY A 70 -25.52 4.70 18.90
C GLY A 70 -24.58 3.50 18.92
N GLN A 71 -24.16 2.98 17.76
CA GLN A 71 -23.11 1.97 17.64
C GLN A 71 -21.94 2.51 16.81
N ASP A 72 -20.74 2.39 17.36
CA ASP A 72 -19.48 2.72 16.68
C ASP A 72 -18.64 1.45 16.54
N ASP A 73 -18.19 1.17 15.32
CA ASP A 73 -17.30 0.05 15.03
C ASP A 73 -15.94 0.55 14.53
N ILE A 74 -14.87 -0.10 15.00
CA ILE A 74 -13.51 0.12 14.52
C ILE A 74 -13.05 -1.18 13.84
N VAL A 75 -12.82 -1.10 12.53
CA VAL A 75 -12.48 -2.25 11.69
C VAL A 75 -11.18 -2.00 10.94
N ASN A 76 -10.34 -3.04 10.87
CA ASN A 76 -9.18 -3.05 9.98
C ASN A 76 -9.63 -3.59 8.61
N LEU A 77 -9.19 -2.92 7.54
CA LEU A 77 -9.37 -3.36 6.17
C LEU A 77 -8.01 -3.70 5.58
N GLY A 78 -7.87 -4.93 5.11
CA GLY A 78 -6.66 -5.47 4.53
C GLY A 78 -6.93 -6.83 3.92
N THR A 79 -5.98 -7.34 3.15
CA THR A 79 -6.09 -8.69 2.58
C THR A 79 -5.73 -9.77 3.61
N GLY A 80 -5.06 -9.39 4.70
CA GLY A 80 -4.52 -10.31 5.70
C GLY A 80 -3.24 -11.03 5.23
N ALA A 81 -2.78 -10.74 4.01
CA ALA A 81 -1.53 -11.22 3.46
C ALA A 81 -0.59 -10.04 3.20
N GLY A 82 0.60 -10.08 3.80
CA GLY A 82 1.65 -9.11 3.52
C GLY A 82 2.47 -9.54 2.32
N TYR A 83 2.85 -8.58 1.48
CA TYR A 83 3.78 -8.76 0.36
C TYR A 83 5.02 -7.92 0.60
N PHE A 84 6.19 -8.47 0.26
CA PHE A 84 7.45 -7.75 0.31
C PHE A 84 7.55 -6.75 -0.85
N VAL A 85 8.29 -5.66 -0.66
CA VAL A 85 8.54 -4.67 -1.72
C VAL A 85 9.14 -5.34 -2.96
N GLN A 86 10.00 -6.34 -2.79
CA GLN A 86 10.58 -7.08 -3.91
C GLN A 86 9.51 -7.86 -4.70
N GLU A 87 8.57 -8.51 -4.02
CA GLU A 87 7.47 -9.23 -4.68
C GLU A 87 6.59 -8.29 -5.52
N VAL A 88 6.27 -7.11 -4.99
CA VAL A 88 5.48 -6.10 -5.72
C VAL A 88 6.23 -5.56 -6.94
N LEU A 89 7.55 -5.38 -6.79
CA LEU A 89 8.41 -4.95 -7.88
C LEU A 89 8.45 -6.00 -9.00
N ASP A 90 8.56 -7.28 -8.64
CA ASP A 90 8.59 -8.38 -9.61
C ASP A 90 7.24 -8.56 -10.29
N ALA A 91 6.12 -8.43 -9.57
CA ALA A 91 4.79 -8.41 -10.15
C ALA A 91 4.62 -7.24 -11.15
N CYS A 92 5.16 -6.06 -10.85
CA CYS A 92 5.14 -4.93 -11.77
C CYS A 92 5.92 -5.24 -13.06
N ARG A 93 7.09 -5.87 -12.95
CA ARG A 93 7.89 -6.28 -14.12
C ARG A 93 7.14 -7.30 -14.98
N GLU A 94 6.50 -8.28 -14.34
CA GLU A 94 5.69 -9.29 -15.03
C GLU A 94 4.52 -8.67 -15.79
N VAL A 95 3.73 -7.84 -15.12
CA VAL A 95 2.52 -7.22 -15.72
C VAL A 95 2.87 -6.23 -16.82
N THR A 96 3.93 -5.44 -16.65
CA THR A 96 4.31 -4.42 -17.63
C THR A 96 5.19 -4.97 -18.76
N GLY A 97 5.87 -6.10 -18.55
CA GLY A 97 6.90 -6.60 -19.47
C GLY A 97 8.15 -5.71 -19.55
N HIS A 98 8.28 -4.74 -18.64
CA HIS A 98 9.39 -3.78 -18.61
C HIS A 98 10.33 -4.03 -17.45
N LEU A 99 11.62 -3.80 -17.69
CA LEU A 99 12.60 -3.77 -16.61
C LEU A 99 12.37 -2.52 -15.75
N VAL A 100 11.92 -2.74 -14.52
CA VAL A 100 11.84 -1.70 -13.50
C VAL A 100 13.18 -1.63 -12.77
N SER A 101 13.96 -0.60 -13.08
CA SER A 101 15.24 -0.29 -12.40
C SER A 101 15.00 0.19 -10.97
N ARG A 102 15.80 -0.30 -10.04
CA ARG A 102 15.74 0.01 -8.60
C ARG A 102 17.07 0.54 -8.10
N VAL A 103 17.04 1.54 -7.23
CA VAL A 103 18.17 2.02 -6.44
C VAL A 103 17.87 1.74 -4.96
N VAL A 104 18.86 1.23 -4.23
CA VAL A 104 18.76 1.08 -2.77
C VAL A 104 19.19 2.41 -2.15
N SER A 105 18.33 2.96 -1.31
CA SER A 105 18.51 4.29 -0.72
C SER A 105 18.62 4.22 0.80
N ASP A 106 19.62 4.92 1.35
CA ASP A 106 20.01 4.86 2.77
C ASP A 106 19.10 5.66 3.72
N LEU A 107 17.97 6.19 3.24
CA LEU A 107 17.00 6.84 4.12
C LEU A 107 16.49 5.81 5.12
N THR A 108 16.55 6.18 6.40
CA THR A 108 16.18 5.32 7.51
C THR A 108 14.73 4.81 7.32
N ALA A 109 14.58 3.49 7.40
CA ALA A 109 13.34 2.70 7.32
C ALA A 109 12.07 3.37 7.87
N TRP A 110 12.22 4.19 8.91
CA TRP A 110 11.19 4.94 9.61
C TRP A 110 10.29 5.82 8.72
N PHE A 111 10.80 6.39 7.61
CA PHE A 111 9.98 7.25 6.75
C PHE A 111 8.94 6.44 5.94
N TRP A 112 9.23 5.16 5.67
CA TRP A 112 8.33 4.22 4.98
C TRP A 112 7.42 3.45 5.94
N ASP A 113 7.70 3.48 7.24
CA ASP A 113 6.88 2.86 8.28
C ASP A 113 5.68 3.75 8.69
N ASN A 114 5.41 4.83 7.96
CA ASN A 114 4.18 5.62 8.08
C ASN A 114 2.97 4.81 7.58
N GLY A 115 2.50 3.88 8.41
CA GLY A 115 1.15 3.31 8.31
C GLY A 115 1.04 1.85 7.93
N VAL A 116 2.11 1.05 8.03
CA VAL A 116 1.95 -0.41 7.95
C VAL A 116 1.82 -0.99 9.35
N CYS A 117 0.70 -1.69 9.51
CA CYS A 117 0.44 -2.64 10.58
C CYS A 117 1.60 -3.63 10.63
N LEU A 118 2.57 -3.39 11.51
CA LEU A 118 3.45 -4.45 11.98
C LEU A 118 2.52 -5.56 12.47
N LEU A 119 2.65 -6.75 11.87
CA LEU A 119 2.01 -7.98 12.30
C LEU A 119 2.39 -8.27 13.76
N LEU A 120 1.67 -7.65 14.69
CA LEU A 120 1.60 -8.09 16.07
C LEU A 120 0.63 -9.28 16.10
N PRO A 121 0.97 -10.39 16.77
CA PRO A 121 0.27 -11.67 16.67
C PRO A 121 -1.09 -11.70 17.41
N ARG A 122 -1.94 -10.67 17.25
CA ARG A 122 -3.18 -10.57 18.05
C ARG A 122 -4.43 -10.03 17.38
N TYR A 123 -4.44 -9.66 16.10
CA TYR A 123 -5.65 -9.11 15.47
C TYR A 123 -6.12 -9.93 14.28
N ARG A 124 -7.34 -10.44 14.47
CA ARG A 124 -8.13 -11.23 13.53
C ARG A 124 -8.55 -10.30 12.38
N CYS A 125 -8.40 -10.78 11.15
CA CYS A 125 -9.04 -10.23 9.97
C CYS A 125 -10.54 -10.02 10.27
N VAL A 126 -11.13 -8.91 9.84
CA VAL A 126 -12.56 -8.67 10.05
C VAL A 126 -13.34 -9.62 9.15
N GLU A 127 -13.64 -10.79 9.72
CA GLU A 127 -14.89 -11.47 9.46
C GLU A 127 -16.00 -10.58 10.04
N VAL A 128 -17.00 -10.21 9.25
CA VAL A 128 -18.21 -9.53 9.73
C VAL A 128 -18.95 -10.52 10.63
N MET A 129 -18.57 -10.58 11.91
CA MET A 129 -19.29 -11.33 12.93
C MET A 129 -20.09 -10.34 13.77
N SER A 130 -21.36 -10.19 13.38
CA SER A 130 -22.46 -9.84 14.27
C SER A 130 -22.26 -10.54 15.63
N ARG A 131 -22.24 -9.77 16.71
CA ARG A 131 -22.41 -10.32 18.06
C ARG A 131 -23.87 -10.10 18.48
N SER A 132 -24.57 -11.22 18.62
CA SER A 132 -25.84 -11.42 19.32
C SER A 132 -25.80 -10.97 20.78
#